data_AF-A0A497RSH3-F1
#
_entry.id   AF-A0A497RSH3-F1
#
_cell.length_a   1.000
_cell.length_b   1.000
_cell.length_c   1.000
_cell.angle_alpha   90.00
_cell.angle_beta   90.00
_cell.angle_gamma   90.00
#
_symmetry.space_group_name_H-M   'P 1'
#
loop_
_entity.id
_entity.type
_entity.pdbx_description
1 polymer ?
#
loop_
_entity_poly.entity_id
_entity_poly.type
_entity_poly.pdbx_seq_one_letter_code
_entity_poly.pdbx_strand_id
1 'polypeptide(L)'
;MKNLRILYKDEAVVDCTADPHRLSYSTRKRMLDDVEKVLESDLVAAITSITVYDHTDKVIAATDHFMDVDIHKKNKLMKGAYARKHKIEGLYFVSDAEEDHPNAMKLPPGLTGFKLLKKRLIEPIPNHPLENAAEVNIGVMWSAFMQHNCSDYIRIHLMDNVVDYSNQDWYQGERGYSAHLNRLAELLGVSVDELKNDY
;
A
#
# COMPACT_ATOMS: atom_id res chain seq x y z
N MET A 1 37.44 0.44 38.97
CA MET A 1 36.31 0.91 38.14
C MET A 1 35.53 -0.31 37.66
N LYS A 2 34.23 -0.38 37.94
CA LYS A 2 33.38 -1.50 37.53
C LYS A 2 33.11 -1.37 36.03
N ASN A 3 33.41 -2.43 35.27
CA ASN A 3 33.04 -2.54 33.86
C ASN A 3 31.51 -2.49 33.73
N LEU A 4 30.99 -1.39 33.18
CA LEU A 4 29.61 -1.33 32.73
C LEU A 4 29.55 -2.12 31.41
N ARG A 5 29.17 -3.39 31.46
CA ARG A 5 28.66 -4.10 30.28
C ARG A 5 27.22 -3.65 30.10
N ILE A 6 27.00 -2.73 29.17
CA ILE A 6 25.65 -2.40 28.69
C ILE A 6 25.19 -3.64 27.92
N LEU A 7 24.33 -4.43 28.54
CA LEU A 7 23.51 -5.41 27.84
C LEU A 7 22.44 -4.59 27.11
N TYR A 8 22.54 -4.49 25.78
CA TYR A 8 21.37 -4.20 24.99
C TYR A 8 20.40 -5.34 25.27
N LYS A 9 19.35 -5.02 26.02
CA LYS A 9 18.16 -5.87 26.09
C LYS A 9 17.64 -5.87 24.65
N ASP A 10 17.59 -7.04 24.02
CA ASP A 10 16.79 -7.23 22.80
C ASP A 10 15.40 -6.67 23.11
N GLU A 11 15.13 -5.45 22.67
CA GLU A 11 13.78 -5.05 22.38
C GLU A 11 13.31 -6.08 21.36
N ALA A 12 12.23 -6.78 21.70
CA ALA A 12 11.62 -7.77 20.83
C ALA A 12 11.66 -7.22 19.40
N VAL A 13 12.54 -7.81 18.58
CA VAL A 13 12.57 -7.53 17.14
C VAL A 13 11.14 -7.83 16.73
N VAL A 14 10.41 -6.78 16.33
CA VAL A 14 9.06 -6.94 15.78
C VAL A 14 9.25 -7.95 14.67
N ASP A 15 8.66 -9.13 14.87
CA ASP A 15 8.78 -10.23 13.94
C ASP A 15 7.96 -9.84 12.69
N CYS A 16 8.61 -9.08 11.82
CA CYS A 16 8.05 -8.56 10.57
C CYS A 16 8.00 -9.67 9.50
N THR A 17 7.61 -10.88 9.88
CA THR A 17 7.55 -12.05 9.00
C THR A 17 6.26 -12.02 8.17
N ALA A 18 6.37 -11.60 6.92
CA ALA A 18 5.34 -11.81 5.91
C ALA A 18 5.74 -12.99 5.02
N ASP A 19 4.80 -13.88 4.66
CA ASP A 19 5.02 -14.72 3.49
C ASP A 19 5.01 -13.82 2.24
N PRO A 20 5.98 -13.98 1.32
CA PRO A 20 6.08 -13.13 0.15
C PRO A 20 4.91 -13.37 -0.80
N HIS A 21 4.26 -12.30 -1.26
CA HIS A 21 3.20 -12.32 -2.28
C HIS A 21 3.54 -11.39 -3.44
N ARG A 22 4.60 -11.75 -4.17
CA ARG A 22 5.18 -10.90 -5.23
C ARG A 22 4.83 -11.41 -6.61
N LEU A 23 4.50 -10.49 -7.51
CA LEU A 23 4.27 -10.78 -8.92
C LEU A 23 5.06 -9.84 -9.82
N SER A 24 5.76 -10.42 -10.78
CA SER A 24 6.37 -9.72 -11.91
C SER A 24 5.39 -9.63 -13.07
N TYR A 25 5.38 -8.48 -13.73
CA TYR A 25 4.49 -8.20 -14.83
C TYR A 25 5.26 -7.92 -16.12
N SER A 26 4.73 -8.42 -17.24
CA SER A 26 5.31 -8.17 -18.56
C SER A 26 5.18 -6.73 -19.03
N THR A 27 4.21 -5.97 -18.49
CA THR A 27 4.00 -4.57 -18.84
C THR A 27 3.50 -3.77 -17.64
N ARG A 28 3.92 -2.50 -17.56
CA ARG A 28 3.42 -1.54 -16.57
C ARG A 28 1.91 -1.38 -16.61
N LYS A 29 1.30 -1.41 -17.81
CA LYS A 29 -0.15 -1.30 -17.96
C LYS A 29 -0.87 -2.45 -17.26
N ARG A 30 -0.48 -3.71 -17.52
CA ARG A 30 -1.11 -4.88 -16.89
C ARG A 30 -0.94 -4.85 -15.38
N MET A 31 0.25 -4.50 -14.90
CA MET A 31 0.54 -4.33 -13.47
C MET A 31 -0.44 -3.36 -12.80
N LEU A 32 -0.58 -2.14 -13.35
CA LEU A 32 -1.46 -1.12 -12.79
C LEU A 32 -2.94 -1.47 -12.97
N ASP A 33 -3.31 -2.19 -14.03
CA ASP A 33 -4.66 -2.74 -14.22
C ASP A 33 -5.01 -3.75 -13.11
N ASP A 34 -4.08 -4.66 -12.78
CA ASP A 34 -4.31 -5.70 -11.78
C ASP A 34 -4.29 -5.13 -10.35
N VAL A 35 -3.43 -4.16 -10.04
CA VAL A 35 -3.52 -3.40 -8.78
C VAL A 35 -4.86 -2.66 -8.66
N GLU A 36 -5.37 -2.01 -9.72
CA GLU A 36 -6.69 -1.37 -9.67
C GLU A 36 -7.77 -2.39 -9.28
N LYS A 37 -7.78 -3.58 -9.91
CA LYS A 37 -8.75 -4.65 -9.59
C LYS A 37 -8.67 -5.05 -8.12
N VAL A 38 -7.47 -5.24 -7.56
CA VAL A 38 -7.28 -5.57 -6.14
C VAL A 38 -7.85 -4.46 -5.26
N LEU A 39 -7.51 -3.21 -5.54
CA LEU A 39 -8.01 -2.06 -4.79
C LEU A 39 -9.52 -1.90 -4.90
N GLU A 40 -10.15 -2.28 -6.02
CA GLU A 40 -11.61 -2.25 -6.19
C GLU A 40 -12.32 -3.40 -5.47
N SER A 41 -11.66 -4.55 -5.33
CA SER A 41 -12.26 -5.78 -4.81
C SER A 41 -12.66 -5.72 -3.33
N ASP A 42 -13.41 -6.73 -2.88
CA ASP A 42 -13.75 -6.92 -1.48
C ASP A 42 -12.56 -7.33 -0.59
N LEU A 43 -11.38 -7.61 -1.15
CA LEU A 43 -10.17 -7.89 -0.38
C LEU A 43 -9.62 -6.66 0.34
N VAL A 44 -9.79 -5.48 -0.26
CA VAL A 44 -9.35 -4.19 0.31
C VAL A 44 -10.56 -3.47 0.90
N ALA A 45 -10.62 -3.43 2.23
CA ALA A 45 -11.68 -2.73 2.97
C ALA A 45 -11.54 -1.22 2.83
N ALA A 46 -10.32 -0.70 2.97
CA ALA A 46 -10.04 0.72 2.88
C ALA A 46 -8.61 1.00 2.39
N ILE A 47 -8.37 2.22 1.92
CA ILE A 47 -7.07 2.72 1.45
C ILE A 47 -6.69 3.89 2.36
N THR A 48 -5.60 3.74 3.11
CA THR A 48 -5.17 4.70 4.13
C THR A 48 -4.33 5.82 3.55
N SER A 49 -3.53 5.53 2.51
CA SER A 49 -2.72 6.51 1.80
C SER A 49 -2.18 5.94 0.49
N ILE A 50 -1.75 6.81 -0.41
CA ILE A 50 -0.92 6.47 -1.58
C ILE A 50 0.24 7.44 -1.59
N THR A 51 1.47 6.93 -1.65
CA THR A 51 2.70 7.73 -1.73
C THR A 51 3.53 7.24 -2.91
N VAL A 52 4.07 8.17 -3.70
CA VAL A 52 4.90 7.89 -4.87
C VAL A 52 6.27 8.48 -4.62
N TYR A 53 7.29 7.64 -4.78
CA TYR A 53 8.69 8.00 -4.59
C TYR A 53 9.42 8.06 -5.93
N ASP A 54 10.37 8.99 -6.05
CA ASP A 54 11.37 8.95 -7.11
C ASP A 54 12.54 8.02 -6.76
N HIS A 55 13.53 7.94 -7.65
CA HIS A 55 14.74 7.13 -7.47
C HIS A 55 15.70 7.65 -6.38
N THR A 56 15.38 8.77 -5.74
CA THR A 56 16.13 9.36 -4.61
C THR A 56 15.36 9.29 -3.30
N ASP A 57 14.32 8.46 -3.24
CA ASP A 57 13.42 8.28 -2.11
C ASP A 57 12.66 9.56 -1.70
N LYS A 58 12.47 10.51 -2.63
CA LYS A 58 11.66 11.70 -2.36
C LYS A 58 10.22 11.50 -2.75
N VAL A 59 9.30 11.99 -1.92
CA VAL A 59 7.87 12.00 -2.23
C VAL A 59 7.57 12.99 -3.36
N ILE A 60 7.11 12.46 -4.49
CA ILE A 60 6.75 13.23 -5.70
C ILE A 60 5.24 13.26 -5.98
N ALA A 61 4.46 12.42 -5.30
CA ALA A 61 3.01 12.52 -5.26
C ALA A 61 2.47 11.79 -4.01
N ALA A 62 1.44 12.33 -3.37
CA ALA A 62 0.85 11.70 -2.20
C ALA A 62 -0.64 12.04 -2.05
N THR A 63 -1.38 11.18 -1.36
CA THR A 63 -2.73 11.48 -0.85
C THR A 63 -2.66 11.91 0.60
N ASP A 64 -3.75 12.49 1.10
CA ASP A 64 -3.95 12.64 2.54
C ASP A 64 -3.84 11.29 3.26
N HIS A 65 -3.51 11.35 4.55
CA HIS A 65 -3.34 10.18 5.40
C HIS A 65 -4.60 9.92 6.24
N PHE A 66 -5.04 8.67 6.24
CA PHE A 66 -6.19 8.19 6.99
C PHE A 66 -5.81 7.00 7.87
N MET A 67 -6.46 6.84 9.02
CA MET A 67 -6.23 5.72 9.92
C MET A 67 -7.55 5.15 10.45
N ASP A 68 -7.56 3.89 10.84
CA ASP A 68 -8.70 3.20 11.47
C ASP A 68 -8.91 3.58 12.94
N VAL A 69 -7.91 4.20 13.58
CA VAL A 69 -7.95 4.63 14.98
C VAL A 69 -7.91 6.16 15.11
N ASP A 70 -8.78 6.71 15.96
CA ASP A 70 -8.76 8.14 16.33
C ASP A 70 -7.76 8.41 17.47
N ILE A 71 -6.47 8.47 17.11
CA ILE A 71 -5.37 8.67 18.07
C ILE A 71 -5.54 9.97 18.87
N HIS A 72 -6.08 11.03 18.25
CA HIS A 72 -6.19 12.36 18.85
C HIS A 72 -7.57 12.68 19.42
N LYS A 73 -8.55 11.76 19.32
CA LYS A 73 -9.96 11.93 19.72
C LYS A 73 -10.63 13.18 19.15
N LYS A 74 -10.10 13.66 18.02
CA LYS A 74 -10.48 14.93 17.36
C LYS A 74 -10.52 14.76 15.85
N ASN A 75 -10.07 13.61 15.34
CA ASN A 75 -9.98 13.39 13.92
C ASN A 75 -11.37 13.19 13.34
N LYS A 76 -11.54 13.60 12.09
CA LYS A 76 -12.82 13.52 11.41
C LYS A 76 -13.02 12.11 10.85
N LEU A 77 -14.03 11.40 11.36
CA LEU A 77 -14.46 10.11 10.82
C LEU A 77 -15.15 10.29 9.46
N MET A 78 -14.62 9.60 8.45
CA MET A 78 -15.08 9.65 7.07
C MET A 78 -16.29 8.73 6.88
N LYS A 79 -17.39 9.30 6.37
CA LYS A 79 -18.68 8.61 6.17
C LYS A 79 -19.37 9.07 4.88
N GLY A 80 -20.29 8.24 4.38
CA GLY A 80 -21.22 8.61 3.30
C GLY A 80 -20.71 8.27 1.91
N ALA A 81 -21.46 8.69 0.89
CA ALA A 81 -21.23 8.27 -0.50
C ALA A 81 -19.83 8.64 -1.03
N TYR A 82 -19.31 9.80 -0.63
CA TYR A 82 -17.94 10.19 -0.95
C TYR A 82 -16.94 9.21 -0.34
N ALA A 83 -17.00 8.96 0.97
CA ALA A 83 -16.05 8.07 1.64
C ALA A 83 -16.08 6.65 1.05
N ARG A 84 -17.26 6.11 0.72
CA ARG A 84 -17.40 4.81 0.04
C ARG A 84 -16.76 4.79 -1.34
N LYS A 85 -17.04 5.80 -2.16
CA LYS A 85 -16.48 5.92 -3.52
C LYS A 85 -14.96 5.86 -3.51
N HIS A 86 -14.34 6.45 -2.49
CA HIS A 86 -12.89 6.55 -2.35
C HIS A 86 -12.27 5.39 -1.55
N LYS A 87 -13.08 4.47 -0.99
CA LYS A 87 -12.64 3.44 -0.03
C LYS A 87 -11.90 4.01 1.18
N ILE A 88 -12.48 5.05 1.77
CA ILE A 88 -12.00 5.66 3.02
C ILE A 88 -13.10 5.72 4.09
N GLU A 89 -14.25 5.08 3.87
CA GLU A 89 -15.32 5.04 4.87
C GLU A 89 -14.88 4.24 6.09
N GLY A 90 -15.15 4.77 7.29
CA GLY A 90 -14.71 4.17 8.55
C GLY A 90 -13.32 4.62 9.00
N LEU A 91 -12.58 5.36 8.18
CA LEU A 91 -11.28 5.92 8.57
C LEU A 91 -11.41 7.34 9.12
N TYR A 92 -10.42 7.73 9.92
CA TYR A 92 -10.21 9.06 10.45
C TYR A 92 -9.16 9.79 9.61
N PHE A 93 -9.46 11.02 9.18
CA PHE A 93 -8.46 11.91 8.57
C PHE A 93 -7.41 12.32 9.61
N VAL A 94 -6.13 12.11 9.31
CA VAL A 94 -5.01 12.38 10.25
C VAL A 94 -4.23 13.61 9.84
N SER A 95 -3.77 13.65 8.59
CA SER A 95 -2.96 14.75 8.07
C SER A 95 -3.16 14.91 6.56
N ASP A 96 -2.90 16.12 6.09
CA ASP A 96 -2.72 16.37 4.66
C ASP A 96 -1.52 15.59 4.12
N ALA A 97 -1.52 15.34 2.81
CA ALA A 97 -0.36 14.82 2.11
C ALA A 97 0.90 15.63 2.43
N GLU A 98 1.96 14.96 2.92
CA GLU A 98 3.28 15.56 3.11
C GLU A 98 4.10 15.44 1.81
N GLU A 99 4.77 16.52 1.41
CA GLU A 99 5.45 16.63 0.12
C GLU A 99 6.91 17.08 0.33
N ASP A 100 7.87 16.21 0.01
CA ASP A 100 9.31 16.52 0.10
C ASP A 100 9.84 17.27 -1.13
N HIS A 101 9.06 17.27 -2.22
CA HIS A 101 9.46 17.83 -3.50
C HIS A 101 8.63 19.08 -3.84
N PRO A 102 9.24 20.21 -4.29
CA PRO A 102 8.53 21.46 -4.55
C PRO A 102 7.50 21.38 -5.69
N ASN A 103 7.61 20.35 -6.54
CA ASN A 103 6.65 20.04 -7.59
C ASN A 103 5.85 18.77 -7.30
N ALA A 104 5.79 18.30 -6.06
CA ALA A 104 5.01 17.12 -5.73
C ALA A 104 3.54 17.32 -6.11
N MET A 105 2.89 16.23 -6.49
CA MET A 105 1.50 16.24 -6.90
C MET A 105 0.61 15.72 -5.79
N LYS A 106 -0.25 16.56 -5.23
CA LYS A 106 -1.35 16.10 -4.38
C LYS A 106 -2.35 15.26 -5.18
N LEU A 107 -2.59 14.04 -4.72
CA LEU A 107 -3.54 13.09 -5.29
C LEU A 107 -4.87 13.13 -4.51
N PRO A 108 -6.04 12.92 -5.18
CA PRO A 108 -7.29 12.66 -4.49
C PRO A 108 -7.19 11.43 -3.57
N PRO A 109 -7.98 11.33 -2.51
CA PRO A 109 -7.85 10.21 -1.58
C PRO A 109 -8.25 8.86 -2.19
N GLY A 110 -7.61 7.82 -1.67
CA GLY A 110 -7.93 6.41 -1.89
C GLY A 110 -8.02 6.00 -3.35
N LEU A 111 -9.06 5.24 -3.71
CA LEU A 111 -9.17 4.59 -5.03
C LEU A 111 -9.15 5.60 -6.18
N THR A 112 -9.72 6.80 -6.00
CA THR A 112 -9.69 7.83 -7.05
C THR A 112 -8.28 8.38 -7.27
N GLY A 113 -7.49 8.51 -6.21
CA GLY A 113 -6.07 8.86 -6.32
C GLY A 113 -5.30 7.86 -7.14
N PHE A 114 -5.49 6.57 -6.86
CA PHE A 114 -4.86 5.49 -7.62
C PHE A 114 -5.25 5.53 -9.10
N LYS A 115 -6.53 5.69 -9.43
CA LYS A 115 -7.00 5.78 -10.83
C LYS A 115 -6.38 6.95 -11.58
N LEU A 116 -6.24 8.10 -10.93
CA LEU A 116 -5.55 9.26 -11.50
C LEU A 116 -4.07 8.96 -11.71
N LEU A 117 -3.39 8.42 -10.70
CA LEU A 117 -1.99 8.02 -10.75
C LEU A 117 -1.71 7.05 -11.89
N LYS A 118 -2.50 5.97 -11.98
CA LYS A 118 -2.43 4.98 -13.05
C LYS A 118 -2.49 5.62 -14.43
N LYS A 119 -3.46 6.51 -14.67
CA LYS A 119 -3.57 7.22 -15.96
C LYS A 119 -2.29 7.98 -16.29
N ARG A 120 -1.73 8.71 -15.32
CA ARG A 120 -0.50 9.50 -15.50
C ARG A 120 0.75 8.63 -15.71
N LEU A 121 0.81 7.46 -15.08
CA LEU A 121 1.94 6.52 -15.23
C LEU A 121 1.90 5.75 -16.56
N ILE A 122 0.71 5.54 -17.14
CA ILE A 122 0.54 4.90 -18.46
C ILE A 122 0.71 5.92 -19.59
N GLU A 123 0.22 7.14 -19.40
CA GLU A 123 0.29 8.24 -20.37
C GLU A 123 1.18 9.37 -19.80
N PRO A 124 2.51 9.18 -19.74
CA PRO A 124 3.42 10.13 -19.14
C PRO A 124 3.38 11.47 -19.88
N ILE A 125 3.35 12.55 -19.11
CA ILE A 125 3.43 13.92 -19.62
C ILE A 125 4.89 14.37 -19.47
N PRO A 126 5.53 14.86 -20.54
CA PRO A 126 6.91 15.35 -20.46
C PRO A 126 7.08 16.42 -19.38
N ASN A 127 8.14 16.32 -18.59
CA ASN A 127 8.46 17.22 -17.47
C ASN A 127 7.48 17.17 -16.29
N HIS A 128 6.63 16.13 -16.22
CA HIS A 128 5.79 15.90 -15.04
C HIS A 128 6.60 15.17 -13.96
N PRO A 129 6.42 15.47 -12.66
CA PRO A 129 7.15 14.82 -11.57
C PRO A 129 7.15 13.28 -11.64
N LEU A 130 5.99 12.71 -12.00
CA LEU A 130 5.80 11.27 -12.18
C LEU A 130 6.63 10.61 -13.29
N GLU A 131 7.31 11.38 -14.14
CA GLU A 131 8.28 10.84 -15.11
C GLU A 131 9.43 10.12 -14.39
N ASN A 132 9.79 10.58 -13.20
CA ASN A 132 10.86 10.00 -12.37
C ASN A 132 10.36 8.99 -11.33
N ALA A 133 9.08 8.58 -11.39
CA ALA A 133 8.50 7.68 -10.42
C ALA A 133 9.19 6.30 -10.44
N ALA A 134 9.65 5.87 -9.27
CA ALA A 134 10.34 4.59 -9.06
C ALA A 134 9.49 3.60 -8.26
N GLU A 135 8.81 4.07 -7.21
CA GLU A 135 8.01 3.24 -6.31
C GLU A 135 6.66 3.88 -6.00
N VAL A 136 5.63 3.05 -5.83
CA VAL A 136 4.33 3.47 -5.27
C VAL A 136 4.02 2.60 -4.07
N ASN A 137 3.79 3.23 -2.92
CA ASN A 137 3.33 2.57 -1.70
C ASN A 137 1.87 2.94 -1.44
N ILE A 138 1.02 1.92 -1.35
CA ILE A 138 -0.41 2.08 -1.13
C ILE A 138 -0.74 1.44 0.21
N GLY A 139 -0.97 2.27 1.23
CA GLY A 139 -1.43 1.78 2.52
C GLY A 139 -2.85 1.27 2.40
N VAL A 140 -3.08 0.03 2.80
CA VAL A 140 -4.37 -0.65 2.68
C VAL A 140 -4.80 -1.25 4.02
N MET A 141 -6.11 -1.36 4.19
CA MET A 141 -6.72 -2.23 5.17
C MET A 141 -7.29 -3.42 4.44
N TRP A 142 -6.80 -4.60 4.77
CA TRP A 142 -7.33 -5.81 4.21
C TRP A 142 -8.57 -6.27 4.97
N SER A 143 -9.61 -6.68 4.24
CA SER A 143 -10.92 -7.02 4.82
C SER A 143 -10.90 -8.19 5.81
N ALA A 144 -9.88 -9.06 5.73
CA ALA A 144 -9.73 -10.17 6.66
C ALA A 144 -9.35 -9.71 8.09
N PHE A 145 -8.74 -8.53 8.23
CA PHE A 145 -8.17 -8.02 9.49
C PHE A 145 -8.91 -6.79 9.98
N MET A 146 -9.45 -5.99 9.05
CA MET A 146 -10.19 -4.76 9.35
C MET A 146 -9.37 -3.77 10.21
N GLN A 147 -8.04 -3.90 10.18
CA GLN A 147 -7.07 -3.00 10.82
C GLN A 147 -5.95 -2.72 9.81
N HIS A 148 -5.31 -1.55 9.95
CA HIS A 148 -4.08 -1.22 9.22
C HIS A 148 -2.90 -1.29 10.19
N ASN A 149 -1.95 -2.16 9.91
CA ASN A 149 -0.65 -2.17 10.58
C ASN A 149 0.38 -1.40 9.76
N CYS A 150 1.50 -1.02 10.40
CA CYS A 150 2.59 -0.18 9.85
C CYS A 150 3.29 -0.76 8.61
N SER A 151 2.77 -1.84 8.05
CA SER A 151 3.35 -2.69 7.03
C SER A 151 2.34 -3.19 6.00
N ASP A 152 1.07 -2.79 6.11
CA ASP A 152 0.01 -3.23 5.19
C ASP A 152 0.03 -2.36 3.93
N TYR A 153 1.06 -2.59 3.10
CA TYR A 153 1.25 -1.86 1.86
C TYR A 153 1.17 -2.80 0.66
N ILE A 154 0.42 -2.40 -0.37
CA ILE A 154 0.71 -2.85 -1.72
C ILE A 154 1.86 -1.98 -2.24
N ARG A 155 3.02 -2.58 -2.52
CA ARG A 155 4.20 -1.87 -3.04
C ARG A 155 4.37 -2.16 -4.52
N ILE A 156 4.53 -1.13 -5.33
CA ILE A 156 4.71 -1.23 -6.78
C ILE A 156 6.11 -0.72 -7.12
N HIS A 157 6.97 -1.61 -7.60
CA HIS A 157 8.29 -1.28 -8.12
C HIS A 157 8.18 -1.02 -9.63
N LEU A 158 8.17 0.26 -10.02
CA LEU A 158 7.87 0.69 -11.40
C LEU A 158 9.00 0.39 -12.39
N MET A 159 10.24 0.26 -11.92
CA MET A 159 11.40 -0.06 -12.75
C MET A 159 11.37 -1.52 -13.20
N ASP A 160 11.11 -2.44 -12.26
CA ASP A 160 11.14 -3.89 -12.50
C ASP A 160 9.77 -4.48 -12.86
N ASN A 161 8.72 -3.65 -12.81
CA ASN A 161 7.32 -4.06 -12.96
C ASN A 161 6.93 -5.18 -11.99
N VAL A 162 7.31 -5.02 -10.72
CA VAL A 162 6.99 -5.97 -9.66
C VAL A 162 5.97 -5.33 -8.72
N VAL A 163 5.02 -6.12 -8.25
CA VAL A 163 4.11 -5.73 -7.17
C VAL A 163 4.27 -6.70 -6.02
N ASP A 164 4.43 -6.15 -4.82
CA ASP A 164 4.41 -6.85 -3.55
C ASP A 164 3.05 -6.62 -2.87
N TYR A 165 2.28 -7.70 -2.72
CA TYR A 165 0.98 -7.71 -2.02
C TYR A 165 1.09 -8.27 -0.59
N SER A 166 2.31 -8.44 -0.08
CA SER A 166 2.54 -9.09 1.22
C SER A 166 1.95 -8.28 2.37
N ASN A 167 1.59 -8.98 3.44
CA ASN A 167 1.13 -8.41 4.70
C ASN A 167 1.87 -9.10 5.84
N GLN A 168 2.38 -8.34 6.82
CA GLN A 168 3.18 -8.88 7.93
C GLN A 168 2.43 -9.86 8.84
N ASP A 169 1.11 -9.83 8.85
CA ASP A 169 0.30 -10.74 9.65
C ASP A 169 -0.21 -11.95 8.85
N TRP A 170 0.20 -12.08 7.58
CA TRP A 170 -0.31 -13.10 6.65
C TRP A 170 0.78 -14.07 6.28
N TYR A 171 0.80 -15.19 7.00
CA TYR A 171 1.71 -16.29 6.73
C TYR A 171 1.03 -17.64 6.90
N GLN A 172 1.66 -18.66 6.35
CA GLN A 172 1.17 -20.03 6.40
C GLN A 172 0.90 -20.47 7.84
N GLY A 173 -0.34 -20.90 8.09
CA GLY A 173 -0.81 -21.33 9.41
C GLY A 173 -1.80 -20.36 10.04
N GLU A 174 -1.81 -19.10 9.60
CA GLU A 174 -2.78 -18.12 10.08
C GLU A 174 -4.20 -18.36 9.57
N ARG A 175 -5.18 -18.01 10.42
CA ARG A 175 -6.58 -18.23 10.10
C ARG A 175 -6.99 -17.35 8.93
N GLY A 176 -7.43 -17.98 7.84
CA GLY A 176 -7.92 -17.28 6.66
C GLY A 176 -6.85 -16.94 5.64
N TYR A 177 -5.56 -17.18 5.92
CA TYR A 177 -4.44 -16.99 5.00
C TYR A 177 -4.70 -17.66 3.63
N SER A 178 -4.97 -18.97 3.62
CA SER A 178 -5.19 -19.70 2.36
C SER A 178 -6.42 -19.19 1.60
N ALA A 179 -7.48 -18.81 2.31
CA ALA A 179 -8.69 -18.27 1.68
C ALA A 179 -8.43 -16.91 1.04
N HIS A 180 -7.69 -16.04 1.74
CA HIS A 180 -7.26 -14.75 1.21
C HIS A 180 -6.40 -14.95 -0.04
N LEU A 181 -5.35 -15.76 0.05
CA LEU A 181 -4.40 -15.95 -1.04
C LEU A 181 -5.05 -16.57 -2.29
N ASN A 182 -5.97 -17.52 -2.09
CA ASN A 182 -6.76 -18.09 -3.19
C ASN A 182 -7.62 -17.02 -3.88
N ARG A 183 -8.22 -16.12 -3.11
CA ARG A 183 -9.05 -15.04 -3.65
C ARG A 183 -8.22 -13.99 -4.38
N LEU A 184 -7.03 -13.66 -3.85
CA LEU A 184 -6.07 -12.80 -4.52
C LEU A 184 -5.61 -13.41 -5.85
N ALA A 185 -5.24 -14.69 -5.86
CA ALA A 185 -4.85 -15.42 -7.08
C ALA A 185 -5.98 -15.46 -8.12
N GLU A 186 -7.21 -15.75 -7.70
CA GLU A 186 -8.40 -15.73 -8.55
C GLU A 186 -8.60 -14.37 -9.21
N LEU A 187 -8.50 -13.28 -8.42
CA LEU A 187 -8.69 -11.92 -8.91
C LEU A 187 -7.61 -11.49 -9.92
N LEU A 188 -6.37 -11.94 -9.69
CA LEU A 188 -5.21 -11.69 -10.55
C LEU A 188 -5.12 -12.65 -11.74
N GLY A 189 -5.92 -13.72 -11.75
CA GLY A 189 -5.91 -14.75 -12.80
C GLY A 189 -4.60 -15.54 -12.85
N VAL A 190 -3.97 -15.77 -11.70
CA VAL A 190 -2.71 -16.51 -11.56
C VAL A 190 -2.92 -17.75 -10.71
N SER A 191 -1.98 -18.69 -10.73
CA SER A 191 -1.95 -19.77 -9.76
C SER A 191 -1.54 -19.25 -8.38
N VAL A 192 -2.03 -19.91 -7.32
CA VAL A 192 -1.66 -19.56 -5.94
C VAL A 192 -0.18 -19.79 -5.67
N ASP A 193 0.44 -20.75 -6.37
CA ASP A 193 1.87 -21.03 -6.23
C ASP A 193 2.74 -19.89 -6.78
N GLU A 194 2.27 -19.15 -7.79
CA GLU A 194 2.95 -17.94 -8.27
C GLU A 194 3.01 -16.85 -7.19
N LEU A 195 2.07 -16.83 -6.25
CA LEU A 195 2.05 -15.88 -5.13
C LEU A 195 2.84 -16.36 -3.91
N LYS A 196 3.43 -17.56 -3.92
CA LYS A 196 4.17 -18.12 -2.77
C LYS A 196 5.67 -18.18 -2.99
N ASN A 197 6.13 -17.93 -4.20
CA ASN A 197 7.54 -18.00 -4.53
C ASN A 197 8.17 -16.62 -4.36
N ASP A 198 9.17 -16.51 -3.48
CA ASP A 198 10.24 -15.54 -3.69
C ASP A 198 11.04 -16.04 -4.90
N TYR A 199 11.27 -15.16 -5.88
CA TYR A 199 12.02 -15.45 -7.09
C TYR A 199 13.40 -16.08 -6.82
#